data_AF-A0A7W0JBN5-F1
#
_entry.id   AF-A0A7W0JBN5-F1
#
_cell.length_a   1.000
_cell.length_b   1.000
_cell.length_c   1.000
_cell.angle_alpha   90.00
_cell.angle_beta   90.00
_cell.angle_gamma   90.00
#
_symmetry.space_group_name_H-M   'P 1'
#
loop_
_entity.id
_entity.type
_entity.pdbx_description
1 polymer ?
#
loop_
_entity_poly.entity_id
_entity_poly.type
_entity_poly.pdbx_seq_one_letter_code
_entity_poly.pdbx_strand_id
1 'polypeptide(L)' 'ALYTLAAKHGRRALGICTVSDHIVTGEQTSSQEREQTFGDMVVVALDATLATPLD' A
#
# COMPACT_ATOMS: atom_id res chain seq x y z
N ALA A 1 -3.58 -0.92 -13.21
CA ALA A 1 -3.77 -2.31 -13.67
C ALA A 1 -4.48 -3.19 -12.62
N LEU A 2 -3.98 -3.22 -11.37
CA LEU A 2 -4.49 -4.09 -10.30
C LEU A 2 -6.03 -4.08 -10.17
N TYR A 3 -6.64 -2.91 -9.95
CA TYR A 3 -8.09 -2.81 -9.72
C TYR A 3 -8.92 -3.20 -10.94
N THR A 4 -8.46 -2.86 -12.14
CA THR A 4 -9.12 -3.26 -13.40
C THR A 4 -9.16 -4.78 -13.53
N LEU A 5 -8.06 -5.47 -13.21
CA LEU A 5 -7.99 -6.93 -13.25
C LEU A 5 -8.84 -7.56 -12.15
N ALA A 6 -8.80 -7.02 -10.93
CA ALA A 6 -9.62 -7.51 -9.82
C ALA A 6 -11.11 -7.45 -10.16
N ALA A 7 -11.58 -6.31 -10.69
CA ALA A 7 -12.96 -6.15 -11.13
C ALA A 7 -13.32 -7.12 -12.27
N LYS A 8 -12.45 -7.26 -13.28
CA LYS A 8 -12.66 -8.18 -14.40
C LYS A 8 -12.84 -9.64 -13.95
N HIS A 9 -12.18 -10.05 -12.88
CA HIS A 9 -12.17 -11.43 -12.39
C HIS A 9 -13.03 -11.66 -11.14
N GLY A 10 -13.84 -10.67 -10.72
CA GLY A 10 -14.70 -10.80 -9.55
C GLY A 10 -13.91 -11.01 -8.25
N ARG A 11 -12.74 -10.39 -8.12
CA ARG A 11 -11.86 -10.49 -6.95
C ARG A 11 -11.78 -9.17 -6.20
N ARG A 12 -11.40 -9.23 -4.93
CA ARG A 12 -11.08 -8.05 -4.10
C ARG A 12 -9.62 -7.66 -4.31
N ALA A 13 -9.33 -6.36 -4.33
CA ALA A 13 -7.97 -5.84 -4.36
C ALA A 13 -7.89 -4.50 -3.61
N LEU A 14 -6.73 -4.23 -3.03
CA LEU A 14 -6.41 -3.00 -2.31
C LEU A 14 -4.95 -2.63 -2.59
N GLY A 15 -4.68 -1.35 -2.78
CA GLY A 15 -3.35 -0.76 -2.90
C GLY A 15 -3.09 0.16 -1.72
N ILE A 16 -2.00 -0.09 -1.00
CA ILE A 16 -1.53 0.73 0.12
C ILE A 16 -0.14 1.22 -0.26
N CYS A 17 0.11 2.52 -0.10
CA CYS A 17 1.37 3.14 -0.48
C CYS A 17 1.82 4.12 0.60
N THR A 18 3.11 4.11 0.91
CA THR A 18 3.77 5.15 1.70
C THR A 18 4.21 6.27 0.76
N VAL A 19 3.92 7.52 1.13
CA VAL A 19 4.38 8.69 0.36
C VAL A 19 5.89 8.84 0.58
N SER A 20 6.67 8.69 -0.49
CA SER A 20 8.13 8.85 -0.45
C SER A 20 8.61 10.21 -0.97
N ASP A 21 7.84 10.85 -1.83
CA ASP A 21 8.25 12.04 -2.55
C ASP A 21 7.05 12.98 -2.76
N HIS A 22 7.32 14.29 -2.73
CA HIS A 22 6.32 15.32 -2.97
C HIS A 22 6.61 16.05 -4.29
N ILE A 23 5.79 15.79 -5.32
CA ILE A 23 6.03 16.26 -6.69
C ILE A 23 6.09 17.80 -6.80
N VAL A 24 5.30 18.53 -6.01
CA VAL A 24 5.24 20.00 -6.10
C VAL A 24 6.44 20.68 -5.44
N THR A 25 6.87 20.21 -4.26
CA THR A 25 7.94 20.84 -3.46
C THR A 25 9.31 20.27 -3.77
N GLY A 26 9.37 19.09 -4.39
CA GLY A 26 10.62 18.35 -4.66
C GLY A 26 11.19 17.64 -3.44
N GLU A 27 10.47 17.61 -2.31
CA GLU A 27 10.88 16.86 -1.12
C GLU A 27 10.94 15.36 -1.42
N GLN A 28 12.02 14.72 -0.98
CA GLN A 28 12.23 13.28 -1.14
C GLN A 28 12.72 12.71 0.19
N THR A 29 12.20 11.54 0.53
CA THR A 29 12.64 10.79 1.70
C THR A 29 13.96 10.06 1.43
N SER A 30 14.86 10.07 2.42
CA SER A 30 16.05 9.24 2.38
C SER A 30 15.68 7.75 2.35
N SER A 31 16.60 6.89 1.91
CA SER A 31 16.38 5.44 1.91
C SER A 31 16.08 4.90 3.31
N GLN A 32 16.67 5.50 4.35
CA GLN A 32 16.49 5.09 5.75
C GLN A 32 15.11 5.48 6.32
N GLU A 33 14.57 6.63 5.91
CA GLU A 33 13.20 7.06 6.27
C GLU A 33 12.15 6.21 5.53
N ARG A 34 12.42 5.85 4.27
CA ARG A 34 11.57 4.92 3.50
C ARG A 34 11.52 3.54 4.13
N GLU A 35 12.66 2.99 4.52
CA GLU A 35 12.73 1.67 5.14
C GLU A 35 11.92 1.61 6.43
N GLN A 36 12.06 2.61 7.30
CA GLN A 36 11.34 2.66 8.58
C GLN A 36 9.83 2.80 8.42
N THR A 37 9.38 3.63 7.47
CA THR A 37 7.93 3.83 7.21
C THR A 37 7.30 2.72 6.37
N PHE A 38 8.10 1.92 5.68
CA PHE A 38 7.63 0.76 4.93
C PHE A 38 7.14 -0.36 5.85
N GLY A 39 7.77 -0.53 7.02
CA GLY A 39 7.37 -1.54 8.00
C GLY A 39 5.91 -1.38 8.44
N ASP A 40 5.52 -0.17 8.82
CA ASP A 40 4.15 0.14 9.26
C ASP A 40 3.13 -0.10 8.14
N MET A 41 3.47 0.26 6.91
CA MET A 41 2.63 0.00 5.73
C MET A 41 2.36 -1.50 5.55
N VAL A 42 3.39 -2.35 5.75
CA VAL A 42 3.25 -3.81 5.67
C VAL A 42 2.36 -4.34 6.80
N VAL A 43 2.51 -3.85 8.03
CA VAL A 43 1.64 -4.24 9.15
C VAL A 43 0.17 -3.92 8.83
N VAL A 44 -0.12 -2.71 8.37
CA VAL A 44 -1.50 -2.32 7.97
C VAL A 44 -2.03 -3.22 6.85
N ALA A 45 -1.20 -3.59 5.86
CA ALA A 45 -1.60 -4.48 4.78
C ALA A 45 -1.93 -5.90 5.28
N LEU A 46 -1.13 -6.43 6.21
CA LEU A 46 -1.36 -7.72 6.84
C LEU A 46 -2.66 -7.71 7.66
N ASP A 47 -2.85 -6.68 8.48
CA ASP A 47 -4.06 -6.51 9.29
C ASP A 47 -5.32 -6.42 8.44
N ALA A 48 -5.29 -5.63 7.36
CA ALA A 48 -6.43 -5.53 6.44
C ALA A 48 -6.76 -6.88 5.77
N THR A 49 -5.74 -7.70 5.50
CA THR A 49 -5.92 -9.03 4.91
C THR A 49 -6.53 -10.01 5.93
N LEU A 50 -6.08 -9.97 7.19
CA LEU A 50 -6.53 -10.88 8.25
C LEU A 50 -7.87 -10.47 8.88
N ALA A 51 -8.21 -9.19 8.90
CA ALA A 51 -9.46 -8.68 9.45
C ALA A 51 -10.68 -9.02 8.57
N THR A 52 -10.46 -9.50 7.35
CA THR A 52 -11.55 -9.84 6.45
C THR A 52 -12.07 -11.25 6.76
N PRO A 53 -13.37 -11.43 7.06
CA PRO A 53 -13.93 -12.76 7.27
C PRO A 53 -13.70 -13.66 6.05
N LEU A 54 -13.35 -14.91 6.31
CA LEU A 54 -13.34 -15.97 5.30
C LEU A 54 -14.80 -16.38 5.07
N ASP A 55 -15.45 -15.71 4.13
CA ASP A 55 -16.72 -16.17 3.55
C ASP A 55 -16.44 -17.35 2.59
#